data_AF-A0A4Y2U7G8-F1
#
_entry.id   AF-A0A4Y2U7G8-F1
#
_cell.length_a   1.000
_cell.length_b   1.000
_cell.length_c   1.000
_cell.angle_alpha   90.00
_cell.angle_beta   90.00
_cell.angle_gamma   90.00
#
_symmetry.space_group_name_H-M   'P 1'
#
loop_
_entity.id
_entity.type
_entity.pdbx_description
1 polymer ?
#
loop_
_entity_poly.entity_id
_entity_poly.type
_entity_poly.pdbx_seq_one_letter_code
_entity_poly.pdbx_strand_id
1 'polypeptide(L)'
;MFAKETLSAIKTEAKRIKEQVISLLPTKICINDMEVSVKPTLIFSMIDGKICNAVDGCESTQTSYLCGAKPSEMNDERIIMRKTVSRDLLSLCLSPLHTRIRFFECIFHLSYGLEIKLWQAREDENKSKVAEKKN
;
A
#
# COMPACT_ATOMS: atom_id res chain seq x y z
N MET A 1 -17.33 -3.68 13.78
CA MET A 1 -17.52 -5.02 13.17
C MET A 1 -16.51 -5.96 13.81
N PHE A 2 -16.95 -7.06 14.41
CA PHE A 2 -16.04 -8.11 14.89
C PHE A 2 -15.87 -9.14 13.78
N ALA A 3 -14.84 -8.97 12.95
CA ALA A 3 -14.54 -9.86 11.83
C ALA A 3 -13.03 -9.92 11.57
N LYS A 4 -12.56 -11.02 10.99
CA LYS A 4 -11.18 -11.11 10.49
C LYS A 4 -11.02 -10.27 9.23
N GLU A 5 -9.83 -9.70 9.08
CA GLU A 5 -9.46 -8.99 7.85
C GLU A 5 -9.28 -9.99 6.70
N THR A 6 -10.21 -9.97 5.76
CA THR A 6 -10.17 -10.74 4.51
C THR A 6 -10.27 -9.81 3.31
N LEU A 7 -9.87 -10.27 2.13
CA LEU A 7 -9.97 -9.49 0.89
C LEU A 7 -11.42 -9.02 0.61
N SER A 8 -12.41 -9.88 0.86
CA SER A 8 -13.82 -9.56 0.70
C SER A 8 -14.31 -8.54 1.73
N ALA A 9 -13.87 -8.65 2.99
CA ALA A 9 -14.19 -7.70 4.04
C ALA A 9 -13.60 -6.31 3.72
N ILE A 10 -12.33 -6.25 3.29
CA ILE A 10 -11.66 -5.00 2.90
C ILE A 10 -12.41 -4.32 1.76
N LYS A 11 -12.70 -5.05 0.67
CA LYS A 11 -13.38 -4.48 -0.50
C LYS A 11 -14.77 -3.97 -0.16
N THR A 12 -15.54 -4.74 0.60
CA THR A 12 -16.89 -4.35 1.05
C THR A 12 -16.83 -3.09 1.89
N GLU A 13 -15.92 -3.04 2.86
CA GLU A 13 -15.82 -1.90 3.77
C GLU A 13 -15.27 -0.65 3.09
N ALA A 14 -14.26 -0.78 2.24
CA ALA A 14 -13.74 0.33 1.45
C ALA A 14 -14.80 0.90 0.51
N LYS A 15 -15.61 0.06 -0.13
CA LYS A 15 -16.75 0.50 -0.95
C LYS A 15 -17.78 1.25 -0.10
N ARG A 16 -18.17 0.67 1.04
CA ARG A 16 -19.13 1.27 1.97
C ARG A 16 -18.68 2.66 2.44
N ILE A 17 -17.41 2.80 2.83
CA ILE A 17 -16.86 4.09 3.26
C ILE A 17 -16.86 5.09 2.10
N LYS A 18 -16.40 4.70 0.90
CA LYS A 18 -16.41 5.59 -0.27
C LYS A 18 -17.82 6.09 -0.61
N GLU A 19 -18.82 5.22 -0.56
CA GLU A 19 -20.22 5.58 -0.78
C GLU A 19 -20.73 6.56 0.29
N GLN A 20 -20.38 6.34 1.55
CA GLN A 20 -20.71 7.26 2.64
C GLN A 20 -20.06 8.63 2.48
N VAL A 21 -18.81 8.69 2.01
CA VAL A 21 -18.12 9.96 1.72
C VAL A 21 -18.82 10.73 0.60
N ILE A 22 -19.25 10.04 -0.47
CA ILE A 22 -19.95 10.66 -1.60
C ILE A 22 -21.30 11.24 -1.17
N SER A 23 -22.00 10.60 -0.23
CA SER A 23 -23.31 11.05 0.26
C SER A 23 -23.25 12.10 1.37
N LEU A 24 -22.06 12.56 1.77
CA LEU A 24 -21.91 13.59 2.80
C LEU A 24 -22.51 14.93 2.35
N LEU A 25 -23.40 15.45 3.19
CA LEU A 25 -23.91 16.81 3.06
C LEU A 25 -22.94 17.81 3.72
N PRO A 26 -22.86 19.04 3.20
CA PRO A 26 -22.14 20.11 3.88
C PRO A 26 -22.64 20.32 5.30
N THR A 27 -21.72 20.49 6.24
CA THR A 27 -22.06 20.83 7.63
C THR A 27 -22.39 22.31 7.70
N LYS A 28 -23.61 22.64 8.12
CA LYS A 28 -24.02 24.01 8.38
C LYS A 28 -23.77 24.36 9.84
N ILE A 29 -23.07 25.45 10.09
CA ILE A 29 -22.81 25.99 11.42
C ILE A 29 -23.18 27.47 11.44
N CYS A 30 -23.60 27.97 12.60
CA CYS A 30 -23.91 29.40 12.78
C CYS A 30 -22.83 30.02 13.67
N ILE A 31 -22.19 31.10 13.20
CA ILE A 31 -21.17 31.85 13.94
C ILE A 31 -21.58 33.32 13.90
N ASN A 32 -21.90 33.93 15.05
CA ASN A 32 -22.33 35.34 15.17
C ASN A 32 -23.47 35.69 14.19
N ASP A 33 -24.55 34.89 14.20
CA ASP A 33 -25.72 35.03 13.31
C ASP A 33 -25.43 34.88 11.80
N MET A 34 -24.24 34.41 11.43
CA MET A 34 -23.87 34.06 10.06
C MET A 34 -23.92 32.55 9.85
N GLU A 35 -24.72 32.09 8.88
CA GLU A 35 -24.70 30.69 8.44
C GLU A 35 -23.45 30.43 7.58
N VAL A 36 -22.62 29.48 8.00
CA VAL A 36 -21.46 28.99 7.28
C VAL A 36 -21.70 27.54 6.87
N SER A 37 -21.50 27.25 5.58
CA SER A 37 -21.59 25.91 5.02
C SER A 37 -20.21 25.35 4.73
N VAL A 38 -19.82 24.27 5.42
CA VAL A 38 -18.52 23.63 5.31
C VAL A 38 -18.68 22.31 4.55
N LYS A 39 -18.08 22.22 3.35
CA LYS A 39 -18.03 20.98 2.58
C LYS A 39 -16.74 20.21 2.91
N PRO A 40 -16.81 19.06 3.61
CA PRO A 40 -15.62 18.28 3.91
C PRO A 40 -15.07 17.61 2.64
N THR A 41 -13.74 17.56 2.52
CA THR A 41 -13.03 16.73 1.54
C THR A 41 -12.26 15.65 2.29
N LEU A 42 -12.66 14.39 2.12
CA LEU A 42 -12.04 13.25 2.81
C LEU A 42 -11.14 12.50 1.83
N ILE A 43 -9.91 12.22 2.26
CA ILE A 43 -8.90 11.50 1.48
C ILE A 43 -8.67 10.14 2.14
N PHE A 44 -8.77 9.06 1.36
CA PHE A 44 -8.67 7.69 1.84
C PHE A 44 -7.21 7.21 1.89
N SER A 45 -6.36 7.90 2.67
CA SER A 45 -4.90 7.72 2.71
C SER A 45 -4.35 7.01 3.93
N MET A 46 -5.11 6.94 5.03
CA MET A 46 -4.66 6.29 6.27
C MET A 46 -4.90 4.77 6.22
N ILE A 47 -4.29 4.12 5.24
CA ILE A 47 -4.38 2.67 5.03
C ILE A 47 -2.99 2.07 4.85
N ASP A 48 -2.86 0.79 5.18
CA ASP A 48 -1.62 0.06 4.91
C ASP A 48 -1.51 -0.39 3.45
N GLY A 49 -0.30 -0.73 3.02
CA GLY A 49 -0.04 -1.14 1.62
C GLY A 49 -0.70 -2.46 1.21
N LYS A 50 -1.06 -3.34 2.15
CA LYS A 50 -1.80 -4.57 1.87
C LYS A 50 -3.27 -4.22 1.56
N ILE A 51 -3.87 -3.29 2.30
CA ILE A 51 -5.19 -2.74 1.98
C ILE A 51 -5.17 -2.04 0.62
N CYS A 52 -4.12 -1.27 0.29
CA CYS A 52 -4.00 -0.66 -1.04
C CYS A 52 -4.08 -1.70 -2.17
N ASN A 53 -3.31 -2.79 -2.07
CA ASN A 53 -3.35 -3.89 -3.05
C ASN A 53 -4.74 -4.53 -3.13
N ALA A 54 -5.39 -4.79 -1.99
CA ALA A 54 -6.74 -5.32 -1.93
C ALA A 54 -7.77 -4.42 -2.63
N VAL A 55 -7.64 -3.09 -2.48
CA VAL A 55 -8.50 -2.08 -3.10
C VAL A 55 -8.23 -1.94 -4.60
N ASP A 56 -6.97 -2.03 -5.03
CA ASP A 56 -6.56 -2.07 -6.44
C ASP A 56 -6.99 -3.38 -7.14
N GLY A 57 -7.36 -4.40 -6.36
CA GLY A 57 -7.71 -5.72 -6.88
C GLY A 57 -6.49 -6.60 -7.17
N CYS A 58 -5.29 -6.17 -6.77
CA CYS A 58 -4.09 -6.98 -6.81
C CYS A 58 -4.03 -7.89 -5.58
N GLU A 59 -4.01 -9.21 -5.77
CA GLU A 59 -3.92 -10.16 -4.65
C GLU A 59 -2.50 -10.28 -4.07
N SER A 60 -1.48 -9.86 -4.84
CA SER A 60 -0.08 -9.91 -4.43
C SER A 60 0.30 -8.66 -3.62
N THR A 61 0.82 -8.87 -2.41
CA THR A 61 1.37 -7.79 -1.59
C THR A 61 2.75 -7.31 -2.03
N GLN A 62 3.41 -8.05 -2.94
CA GLN A 62 4.73 -7.72 -3.48
C GLN A 62 4.66 -6.95 -4.80
N THR A 63 3.49 -6.91 -5.43
CA THR A 63 3.27 -6.11 -6.63
C THR A 63 2.99 -4.67 -6.21
N SER A 64 3.49 -3.70 -6.98
CA SER A 64 3.15 -2.29 -6.75
C SER A 64 1.67 -2.04 -7.05
N TYR A 65 0.90 -1.60 -6.06
CA TYR A 65 -0.49 -1.17 -6.27
C TYR A 65 -0.61 0.12 -7.10
N LEU A 66 0.48 0.83 -7.39
CA LEU A 66 0.42 2.07 -8.19
C LEU A 66 0.45 1.79 -9.68
N CYS A 67 1.35 0.89 -10.11
CA CYS A 67 1.62 0.62 -11.52
C CYS A 67 1.50 -0.85 -11.90
N GLY A 68 1.21 -1.75 -10.96
CA GLY A 68 1.12 -3.19 -11.19
C GLY A 68 2.47 -3.84 -11.52
N ALA A 69 3.60 -3.20 -11.22
CA ALA A 69 4.92 -3.77 -11.48
C ALA A 69 5.25 -4.88 -10.47
N LYS A 70 5.69 -6.04 -10.98
CA LYS A 70 6.20 -7.14 -10.16
C LYS A 70 7.63 -6.85 -9.70
N PRO A 71 8.14 -7.49 -8.63
CA PRO A 71 9.53 -7.35 -8.22
C PRO A 71 10.55 -7.63 -9.33
N SER A 72 10.26 -8.59 -10.21
CA SER A 72 11.10 -8.93 -11.37
C SER A 72 11.14 -7.85 -12.45
N GLU A 73 10.16 -6.94 -12.49
CA GLU A 73 10.04 -5.86 -13.47
C GLU A 73 10.57 -4.52 -12.93
N MET A 74 10.66 -4.39 -11.60
CA MET A 74 10.91 -3.11 -10.92
C MET A 74 12.28 -2.49 -11.25
N ASN A 75 13.25 -3.32 -11.63
CA ASN A 75 14.60 -2.87 -11.98
C ASN A 75 14.77 -2.53 -13.47
N ASP A 76 13.72 -2.65 -14.30
CA ASP A 76 13.76 -2.29 -15.71
C ASP A 76 12.96 -1.00 -15.96
N GLU A 77 13.69 0.11 -16.09
CA GLU A 77 13.11 1.42 -16.37
C GLU A 77 12.22 1.43 -17.62
N ARG A 78 12.57 0.65 -18.66
CA ARG A 78 11.81 0.63 -19.93
C ARG A 78 10.43 0.03 -19.73
N ILE A 79 10.32 -0.96 -18.84
CA ILE A 79 9.04 -1.57 -18.48
C ILE A 79 8.24 -0.60 -17.61
N ILE A 80 8.87 0.02 -16.61
CA ILE A 80 8.19 0.92 -15.68
C ILE A 80 7.63 2.16 -16.38
N MET A 81 8.39 2.77 -17.28
CA MET A 81 7.96 3.96 -18.04
C MET A 81 6.77 3.70 -18.96
N ARG A 82 6.49 2.43 -19.30
CA ARG A 82 5.34 2.04 -20.12
C ARG A 82 4.10 1.67 -19.30
N LYS A 83 4.24 1.45 -17.99
CA LYS A 83 3.12 1.09 -17.12
C LYS A 83 2.28 2.33 -16.82
N THR A 84 0.97 2.19 -16.96
CA THR A 84 0.01 3.24 -16.64
C THR A 84 -0.31 3.22 -15.14
N VAL A 85 -0.50 4.40 -14.55
CA VAL A 85 -0.94 4.56 -13.17
C VAL A 85 -2.37 5.06 -13.19
N SER A 86 -3.26 4.36 -12.50
CA SER A 86 -4.65 4.81 -12.35
C SER A 86 -4.69 6.04 -11.42
N ARG A 87 -5.39 7.09 -11.85
CA ARG A 87 -5.58 8.30 -11.03
C ARG A 87 -6.35 8.02 -9.75
N ASP A 88 -7.24 7.02 -9.78
CA ASP A 88 -8.05 6.65 -8.62
C ASP A 88 -7.18 6.09 -7.48
N LEU A 89 -6.08 5.43 -7.83
CA LEU A 89 -5.14 4.84 -6.87
C LEU A 89 -4.23 5.88 -6.22
N LEU A 90 -4.06 7.05 -6.84
CA LEU A 90 -3.29 8.16 -6.25
C LEU A 90 -3.95 8.68 -4.96
N SER A 91 -5.27 8.52 -4.83
CA SER A 91 -6.03 8.90 -3.62
C SER A 91 -5.70 8.04 -2.40
N LEU A 92 -5.13 6.84 -2.61
CA LEU A 92 -4.69 5.94 -1.54
C LEU A 92 -3.41 6.45 -0.85
N CYS A 93 -2.69 7.38 -1.49
CA CYS A 93 -1.40 7.91 -1.07
C CYS A 93 -0.34 6.83 -0.79
N LEU A 94 0.88 7.27 -0.46
CA LEU A 94 1.93 6.40 0.07
C LEU A 94 1.90 6.48 1.59
N SER A 95 2.01 5.34 2.27
CA SER A 95 2.15 5.31 3.73
C SER A 95 3.62 5.47 4.14
N PRO A 96 4.05 6.65 4.67
CA PRO A 96 5.46 6.89 4.99
C PRO A 96 5.97 5.93 6.06
N LEU A 97 5.09 5.52 6.97
CA LEU A 97 5.38 4.54 8.01
C LEU A 97 5.79 3.19 7.39
N HIS A 98 4.96 2.65 6.50
CA HIS A 98 5.28 1.38 5.85
C HIS A 98 6.46 1.50 4.89
N THR A 99 6.59 2.62 4.17
CA THR A 99 7.77 2.89 3.33
C THR A 99 9.05 2.81 4.16
N ARG A 100 9.09 3.43 5.34
CA ARG A 100 10.26 3.38 6.22
C ARG A 100 10.53 1.96 6.71
N ILE A 101 9.53 1.25 7.23
CA ILE A 101 9.69 -0.13 7.74
C ILE A 101 10.21 -1.05 6.63
N ARG A 102 9.61 -1.00 5.43
CA ARG A 102 10.02 -1.84 4.29
C ARG A 102 11.41 -1.49 3.79
N PHE A 103 11.80 -0.21 3.83
CA PHE A 103 13.15 0.21 3.48
C PHE A 103 14.19 -0.39 4.44
N PHE A 104 13.96 -0.30 5.75
CA PHE A 104 14.84 -0.92 6.74
C PHE A 104 14.90 -2.44 6.59
N GLU A 105 13.76 -3.10 6.41
CA GLU A 105 13.69 -4.54 6.14
C GLU A 105 14.51 -4.91 4.89
N CYS A 106 14.41 -4.14 3.80
CA CYS A 106 15.20 -4.36 2.59
C CYS A 106 16.71 -4.26 2.85
N ILE A 107 17.17 -3.24 3.59
CA ILE A 107 18.58 -3.08 3.97
C ILE A 107 19.07 -4.29 4.76
N PHE A 108 18.28 -4.79 5.71
CA PHE A 108 18.64 -5.99 6.45
C PHE A 108 18.76 -7.22 5.55
N HIS A 109 17.79 -7.44 4.66
CA HIS A 109 17.85 -8.53 3.70
C HIS A 109 19.07 -8.44 2.78
N LEU A 110 19.44 -7.23 2.33
CA LEU A 110 20.65 -7.01 1.56
C LEU A 110 21.90 -7.37 2.37
N SER A 111 21.99 -6.94 3.63
CA SER A 111 23.10 -7.25 4.54
C SER A 111 23.29 -8.77 4.73
N TYR A 112 22.20 -9.50 4.97
CA TYR A 112 22.23 -10.96 5.12
C TYR A 112 22.54 -11.66 3.79
N GLY A 113 22.13 -11.07 2.67
CA GLY A 113 22.28 -11.62 1.33
C GLY A 113 23.60 -11.29 0.62
N LEU A 114 24.54 -10.56 1.25
CA LEU A 114 25.78 -10.08 0.60
C LEU A 114 26.64 -11.21 0.00
N GLU A 115 26.64 -12.39 0.63
CA GLU A 115 27.43 -13.54 0.18
C GLU A 115 26.77 -14.28 -0.98
N ILE A 116 25.45 -14.46 -0.91
CA ILE A 116 24.69 -15.18 -1.94
C ILE A 116 24.44 -14.30 -3.18
N LYS A 117 24.32 -12.96 -3.00
CA LYS A 117 24.02 -11.98 -4.05
C LYS A 117 22.76 -12.30 -4.87
N LEU A 118 21.80 -12.98 -4.24
CA LEU A 118 20.52 -13.36 -4.83
C LEU A 118 19.39 -12.67 -4.06
N TRP A 119 18.33 -12.32 -4.78
CA TRP A 119 17.11 -11.76 -4.17
C TRP A 119 16.41 -12.76 -3.25
N GLN A 120 16.45 -14.07 -3.58
CA GLN A 120 15.78 -15.12 -2.81
C GLN A 120 16.73 -16.30 -2.55
N ALA A 121 16.92 -16.64 -1.28
CA ALA A 121 17.61 -17.86 -0.85
C ALA A 121 16.63 -19.06 -0.91
N ARG A 122 16.53 -19.72 -2.07
CA ARG A 122 15.63 -20.87 -2.26
C ARG A 122 16.30 -22.21 -1.93
N GLU A 123 17.58 -22.32 -2.21
CA GLU A 123 18.40 -23.51 -1.94
C GLU A 123 18.81 -23.57 -0.47
N ASP A 124 18.97 -24.78 0.07
CA ASP A 124 19.23 -24.98 1.51
C ASP A 124 20.60 -24.46 1.93
N GLU A 125 21.60 -24.50 1.04
CA GLU A 125 22.90 -23.88 1.27
C GLU A 125 22.76 -22.35 1.42
N ASN A 126 22.03 -21.70 0.52
CA ASN A 126 21.81 -20.25 0.55
C ASN A 126 20.98 -19.83 1.78
N LYS A 127 19.98 -20.63 2.19
CA LYS A 127 19.22 -20.38 3.43
C LYS A 127 20.11 -20.44 4.66
N SER A 128 21.03 -21.41 4.70
CA SER A 128 21.94 -21.60 5.83
C SER A 128 22.89 -20.41 5.99
N LYS A 129 23.49 -19.93 4.89
CA LYS A 129 24.35 -18.73 4.89
C LYS A 129 23.63 -17.47 5.38
N VAL A 130 22.38 -17.27 4.93
CA VAL A 130 21.54 -16.14 5.38
C VAL A 130 21.20 -16.25 6.87
N ALA A 131 20.91 -17.46 7.36
CA ALA A 131 20.58 -17.69 8.76
C ALA A 131 21.77 -17.45 9.69
N GLU A 132 22.98 -17.85 9.29
CA GLU A 132 24.22 -17.61 10.03
C GLU A 132 24.47 -16.11 10.21
N LYS A 133 24.32 -15.31 9.14
CA LYS A 133 24.47 -13.84 9.15
C LYS A 133 23.43 -13.07 9.95
N LYS A 134 22.28 -13.68 10.22
CA LYS A 134 21.15 -13.03 10.91
C LYS A 134 21.25 -13.14 12.44
N ASN A 135 21.95 -14.17 12.93
CA ASN A 135 22.21 -14.41 14.35
C ASN A 135 23.44 -13.62 14.82
#